data_AF-A0A963EPQ6-F1
#
_entry.id   AF-A0A963EPQ6-F1
#
_cell.length_a   1.000
_cell.length_b   1.000
_cell.length_c   1.000
_cell.angle_alpha   90.00
_cell.angle_beta   90.00
_cell.angle_gamma   90.00
#
_symmetry.space_group_name_H-M   'P 1'
#
loop_
_entity.id
_entity.type
_entity.pdbx_description
1 polymer ?
#
loop_
_entity_poly.entity_id
_entity_poly.type
_entity_poly.pdbx_seq_one_letter_code
_entity_poly.pdbx_strand_id
1 'polypeptide(L)'
;PYAILKYDQVVHAYCYFIVTLLLWQVVSTARRTLRPGVLAGFTVLAAMGVGGGNEMIEFAATVLVPDTNVGGYENTAIDLVANFVGACLALPFFRYLVEDDS
;
A
#
# COMPACT_ATOMS: atom_id res chain seq x y z
N PRO A 1 -26.10 1.61 -3.59
CA PRO A 1 -25.17 2.41 -4.42
C PRO A 1 -23.78 2.36 -3.81
N TYR A 2 -22.85 1.67 -4.48
CA TYR A 2 -21.45 1.63 -4.09
C TYR A 2 -20.87 3.03 -4.25
N ALA A 3 -20.46 3.68 -3.15
CA ALA A 3 -19.69 4.91 -3.23
C ALA A 3 -18.24 4.54 -3.59
N ILE A 4 -18.02 4.18 -4.85
CA ILE A 4 -16.78 3.61 -5.38
C ILE A 4 -15.57 4.56 -5.22
N LEU A 5 -15.81 5.85 -5.00
CA LEU A 5 -14.80 6.89 -4.75
C LEU A 5 -15.26 7.80 -3.60
N LYS A 6 -14.99 7.42 -2.36
CA LYS A 6 -14.90 8.37 -1.24
C LYS A 6 -13.48 8.97 -1.23
N TYR A 7 -13.31 10.05 -0.48
CA TYR A 7 -12.00 10.65 -0.20
C TYR A 7 -11.01 9.62 0.39
N ASP A 8 -11.54 8.65 1.13
CA ASP A 8 -10.83 7.54 1.77
C ASP A 8 -9.95 6.74 0.81
N GLN A 9 -10.51 6.27 -0.31
CA GLN A 9 -9.77 5.47 -1.30
C GLN A 9 -8.62 6.26 -1.95
N VAL A 10 -8.78 7.58 -2.09
CA VAL A 10 -7.71 8.44 -2.61
C VAL A 10 -6.57 8.55 -1.59
N VAL A 11 -6.91 8.68 -0.31
CA VAL A 11 -5.93 8.69 0.78
C VAL A 11 -5.20 7.34 0.84
N HIS A 12 -5.92 6.23 0.73
CA HIS A 12 -5.33 4.89 0.63
C HIS A 12 -4.32 4.80 -0.53
N ALA A 13 -4.75 5.10 -1.76
CA ALA A 13 -3.85 5.05 -2.91
C ALA A 13 -2.61 5.94 -2.72
N TYR A 14 -2.76 7.15 -2.19
CA TYR A 14 -1.64 8.05 -1.94
C TYR A 14 -0.70 7.55 -0.82
N CYS A 15 -1.26 7.13 0.32
CA CYS A 15 -0.48 6.58 1.43
C CYS A 15 0.32 5.37 1.01
N TYR A 16 -0.30 4.43 0.28
CA TYR A 16 0.40 3.21 -0.14
C TYR A 16 1.37 3.43 -1.30
N PHE A 17 1.19 4.47 -2.11
CA PHE A 17 2.25 4.96 -2.99
C PHE A 17 3.50 5.36 -2.18
N ILE A 18 3.35 6.21 -1.16
CA ILE A 18 4.47 6.67 -0.32
C ILE A 18 5.10 5.51 0.47
N VAL A 19 4.30 4.66 1.10
CA VAL A 19 4.77 3.47 1.83
C VAL A 19 5.60 2.57 0.93
N THR A 20 5.17 2.37 -0.32
CA THR A 20 5.90 1.52 -1.28
C THR A 20 7.25 2.12 -1.65
N LEU A 21 7.35 3.45 -1.81
CA LEU A 21 8.64 4.13 -2.05
C LEU A 21 9.59 3.97 -0.86
N LEU A 22 9.09 4.10 0.37
CA LEU A 22 9.88 3.90 1.59
C LEU A 22 10.35 2.46 1.73
N LEU A 23 9.47 1.48 1.48
CA LEU A 23 9.83 0.07 1.51
C LEU A 23 10.86 -0.28 0.43
N TRP A 24 10.81 0.37 -0.75
CA TRP A 24 11.81 0.17 -1.80
C TRP A 24 13.23 0.53 -1.34
N GLN A 25 13.40 1.60 -0.54
CA GLN A 25 14.72 1.97 0.00
C GLN A 25 15.32 0.84 0.84
N VAL A 26 14.49 0.14 1.61
CA VAL A 26 14.95 -1.00 2.44
C VAL A 26 15.14 -2.26 1.59
N VAL A 27 14.15 -2.63 0.76
CA VAL A 27 14.16 -3.89 -0.01
C VAL A 27 15.23 -3.88 -1.09
N SER A 28 15.50 -2.72 -1.71
CA SER A 28 16.51 -2.59 -2.76
C SER A 28 17.94 -2.86 -2.27
N THR A 29 18.20 -2.85 -0.96
CA THR A 29 19.50 -3.26 -0.39
C THR A 29 19.83 -4.73 -0.68
N ALA A 30 18.80 -5.58 -0.86
CA ALA A 30 18.94 -6.98 -1.25
C ALA A 30 19.22 -7.17 -2.77
N ARG A 31 19.49 -6.10 -3.53
CA ARG A 31 19.81 -6.15 -4.97
C ARG A 31 21.04 -6.99 -5.32
N ARG A 32 21.90 -7.27 -4.33
CA ARG A 32 23.08 -8.13 -4.53
C ARG A 32 22.73 -9.60 -4.75
N THR A 33 21.53 -10.04 -4.36
CA THR A 33 21.10 -11.44 -4.42
C THR A 33 19.91 -11.70 -5.33
N LEU A 34 19.09 -10.70 -5.65
CA LEU A 34 17.84 -10.87 -6.41
C LEU A 34 17.74 -9.93 -7.61
N ARG A 35 17.02 -10.38 -8.65
CA ARG A 35 16.74 -9.57 -9.85
C ARG A 35 15.84 -8.37 -9.47
N PRO A 36 16.02 -7.17 -10.08
CA PRO A 36 15.24 -5.98 -9.73
C PRO A 36 13.72 -6.15 -9.82
N GLY A 37 13.22 -6.89 -10.80
CA GLY A 37 11.78 -7.16 -10.92
C GLY A 37 11.22 -8.02 -9.79
N VAL A 38 12.02 -8.95 -9.25
CA VAL A 38 11.64 -9.78 -8.10
C VAL A 38 11.58 -8.92 -6.83
N LEU A 39 12.57 -8.05 -6.64
CA LEU A 39 12.55 -7.09 -5.55
C LEU A 39 11.33 -6.17 -5.63
N ALA A 40 11.03 -5.64 -6.83
CA ALA A 40 9.89 -4.76 -7.01
C ALA A 40 8.56 -5.46 -6.68
N GLY A 41 8.40 -6.72 -7.10
CA GLY A 41 7.27 -7.56 -6.71
C GLY A 41 7.17 -7.75 -5.19
N PHE A 42 8.28 -8.06 -4.52
CA PHE A 42 8.31 -8.17 -3.06
C PHE A 42 7.99 -6.86 -2.35
N THR A 43 8.42 -5.72 -2.88
CA THR A 43 8.10 -4.41 -2.31
C THR A 43 6.60 -4.11 -2.40
N VAL A 44 5.96 -4.41 -3.53
CA VAL A 44 4.50 -4.27 -3.67
C VAL A 44 3.77 -5.21 -2.71
N LEU A 45 4.20 -6.47 -2.59
CA LEU A 45 3.62 -7.42 -1.63
C LEU A 45 3.81 -6.97 -0.18
N ALA A 46 4.97 -6.41 0.16
CA ALA A 46 5.23 -5.85 1.48
C ALA A 46 4.32 -4.66 1.77
N ALA A 47 4.14 -3.74 0.81
CA ALA A 47 3.22 -2.63 0.93
C ALA A 47 1.77 -3.09 1.12
N MET A 48 1.34 -4.14 0.39
CA MET A 48 0.05 -4.78 0.60
C MET A 48 -0.10 -5.44 1.97
N GLY A 49 0.99 -5.98 2.53
CA GLY A 49 1.01 -6.48 3.91
C GLY A 49 0.78 -5.38 4.94
N VAL A 50 1.43 -4.22 4.78
CA VAL A 50 1.15 -3.00 5.57
C VAL A 50 -0.30 -2.54 5.35
N GLY A 51 -0.79 -2.66 4.12
CA GLY A 51 -2.18 -2.49 3.68
C GLY A 51 -3.16 -3.27 4.55
N GLY A 52 -3.04 -4.59 4.52
CA GLY A 52 -3.87 -5.48 5.32
C GLY A 52 -3.78 -5.21 6.82
N GLY A 53 -2.60 -4.80 7.32
CA GLY A 53 -2.46 -4.37 8.72
C GLY A 53 -3.31 -3.15 9.07
N ASN A 54 -3.39 -2.15 8.18
CA ASN A 54 -4.25 -0.99 8.38
C ASN A 54 -5.73 -1.39 8.38
N GLU A 55 -6.16 -2.23 7.44
CA GLU A 55 -7.54 -2.74 7.41
C GLU A 55 -7.91 -3.53 8.67
N MET A 56 -6.96 -4.27 9.26
CA MET A 56 -7.20 -4.95 10.55
C MET A 56 -7.42 -3.94 11.69
N ILE A 57 -6.71 -2.81 11.69
CA ILE A 57 -6.90 -1.73 12.67
C ILE A 57 -8.26 -1.06 12.48
N GLU A 58 -8.65 -0.77 11.23
CA GLU A 58 -9.96 -0.20 10.91
C GLU A 58 -11.11 -1.14 11.25
N PHE A 59 -10.95 -2.44 10.99
CA PHE A 59 -11.89 -3.46 11.43
C PHE A 59 -12.02 -3.47 12.96
N ALA A 60 -10.90 -3.46 13.68
CA ALA A 60 -10.92 -3.39 15.14
C ALA A 60 -11.61 -2.11 15.64
N ALA A 61 -11.34 -0.95 15.04
CA ALA A 61 -11.99 0.30 15.36
C ALA A 61 -13.51 0.22 15.13
N THR A 62 -13.95 -0.37 14.03
CA THR A 62 -15.37 -0.55 13.68
C THR A 62 -16.10 -1.47 14.66
N VAL A 63 -15.43 -2.51 15.17
CA VAL A 63 -16.01 -3.43 16.16
C VAL A 63 -16.08 -2.79 17.56
N LEU A 64 -15.10 -1.95 17.90
CA LEU A 64 -14.95 -1.39 19.26
C LEU A 64 -15.62 -0.03 19.44
N VAL A 65 -15.74 0.75 18.37
CA VAL A 65 -16.25 2.12 18.40
C VAL A 65 -17.49 2.20 17.50
N PRO A 66 -18.66 2.58 18.03
CA PRO A 66 -19.84 2.78 17.21
C PRO A 66 -19.65 3.97 16.25
N ASP A 67 -20.30 3.90 15.08
CA ASP A 67 -20.43 4.99 14.10
C ASP A 67 -19.12 5.50 13.45
N THR A 68 -18.10 4.64 13.26
CA THR A 68 -16.83 5.03 12.62
C THR A 68 -16.92 5.32 11.12
N ASN A 69 -17.99 4.89 10.43
CA ASN A 69 -18.20 5.04 8.97
C ASN A 69 -17.08 4.48 8.06
N VAL A 70 -16.11 3.76 8.63
CA VAL A 70 -15.04 3.03 7.94
C VAL A 70 -15.18 1.52 8.21
N GLY A 71 -14.48 0.70 7.42
CA GLY A 71 -14.54 -0.76 7.53
C GLY A 71 -15.81 -1.40 6.95
N GLY A 72 -15.97 -2.71 7.23
CA GLY A 72 -16.95 -3.55 6.57
C GLY A 72 -16.44 -4.13 5.24
N TYR A 73 -17.04 -5.23 4.80
CA TYR A 73 -16.50 -6.03 3.68
C TYR A 73 -16.26 -5.22 2.41
N GLU A 74 -17.22 -4.39 2.00
CA GLU A 74 -17.12 -3.61 0.76
C GLU A 74 -16.11 -2.47 0.84
N ASN A 75 -16.03 -1.74 1.97
CA ASN A 75 -15.04 -0.66 2.16
C ASN A 75 -13.64 -1.28 2.13
N THR A 76 -13.38 -2.24 3.02
CA THR A 76 -12.08 -2.92 3.11
C THR A 76 -11.63 -3.54 1.78
N ALA A 77 -12.54 -4.15 1.02
CA ALA A 77 -12.17 -4.71 -0.28
C ALA A 77 -11.76 -3.62 -1.28
N ILE A 78 -12.47 -2.50 -1.31
CA ILE A 78 -12.13 -1.36 -2.18
C ILE A 78 -10.85 -0.68 -1.71
N ASP A 79 -10.64 -0.56 -0.39
CA ASP A 79 -9.45 0.05 0.20
C ASP A 79 -8.21 -0.80 -0.10
N LEU A 80 -8.29 -2.12 -0.03
CA LEU A 80 -7.22 -3.02 -0.50
C LEU A 80 -6.91 -2.84 -1.99
N VAL A 81 -7.92 -2.62 -2.84
CA VAL A 81 -7.70 -2.31 -4.26
C VAL A 81 -7.00 -0.96 -4.41
N ALA A 82 -7.41 0.06 -3.66
CA ALA A 82 -6.76 1.37 -3.66
C ALA A 82 -5.29 1.28 -3.19
N ASN A 83 -5.03 0.51 -2.13
CA ASN A 83 -3.68 0.22 -1.62
C ASN A 83 -2.81 -0.39 -2.72
N PHE A 84 -3.35 -1.39 -3.44
CA PHE A 84 -2.66 -2.07 -4.53
C PHE A 84 -2.34 -1.13 -5.70
N VAL A 85 -3.32 -0.31 -6.11
CA VAL A 85 -3.13 0.70 -7.16
C VAL A 85 -2.04 1.69 -6.74
N GLY A 86 -2.11 2.23 -5.52
CA GLY A 86 -1.09 3.12 -4.95
C GLY A 86 0.31 2.51 -4.98
N ALA A 87 0.44 1.26 -4.55
CA ALA A 87 1.71 0.54 -4.57
C ALA A 87 2.25 0.34 -5.99
N CYS A 88 1.40 0.01 -6.97
CA CYS A 88 1.83 -0.15 -8.35
C CYS A 88 2.27 1.18 -9.00
N LEU A 89 1.64 2.30 -8.63
CA LEU A 89 2.03 3.63 -9.10
C LEU A 89 3.44 4.04 -8.66
N ALA A 90 4.00 3.41 -7.63
CA ALA A 90 5.37 3.66 -7.16
C ALA A 90 6.44 2.99 -8.06
N LEU A 91 6.10 1.95 -8.83
CA LEU A 91 7.06 1.17 -9.62
C LEU A 91 7.93 2.00 -10.58
N PRO A 92 7.41 3.01 -11.32
CA PRO A 92 8.23 3.84 -12.20
C PRO A 92 9.31 4.63 -11.47
N PHE A 93 9.13 4.90 -10.17
CA PHE A 93 10.03 5.73 -9.37
C PHE A 93 11.21 4.97 -8.76
N PHE A 94 11.15 3.64 -8.74
CA PHE A 94 12.18 2.80 -8.15
C PHE A 94 13.57 3.01 -8.74
N ARG A 95 13.63 3.42 -10.02
CA ARG A 95 14.88 3.67 -10.75
C ARG A 95 15.62 4.87 -10.18
N TYR A 96 14.89 5.97 -9.95
CA TYR A 96 15.46 7.22 -9.43
C TYR A 96 15.92 7.09 -7.98
N LEU A 97 15.22 6.28 -7.18
CA LEU A 97 15.58 6.07 -5.76
C LEU A 97 16.83 5.19 -5.56
N VAL A 98 17.25 4.44 -6.57
CA VAL A 98 18.47 3.61 -6.49
C VAL A 98 19.70 4.40 -6.95
N GLU A 99 19.52 5.35 -7.87
CA GLU A 99 20.61 6.20 -8.39
C GLU A 99 21.15 7.19 -7.36
N ASP A 100 20.32 7.62 -6.40
CA ASP A 100 20.71 8.57 -5.34
C ASP A 100 21.57 7.92 -4.24
N ASP A 101 21.66 6.58 -4.23
CA ASP A 101 22.29 5.76 -3.18
C ASP A 101 23.62 5.13 -3.65
N SER A 102 24.13 5.53 -4.82
CA SER A 102 25.37 5.05 -5.47
C SER A 102 26.39 6.16 -5.70
#